data_AF-A0A6C0IYS8-F1
#
_entry.id   AF-A0A6C0IYS8-F1
#
_cell.length_a   1.000
_cell.length_b   1.000
_cell.length_c   1.000
_cell.angle_alpha   90.00
_cell.angle_beta   90.00
_cell.angle_gamma   90.00
#
_symmetry.space_group_name_H-M   'P 1'
#
loop_
_entity.id
_entity.type
_entity.pdbx_description
1 polymer ?
#
loop_
_entity_poly.entity_id
_entity_poly.type
_entity_poly.pdbx_seq_one_letter_code
_entity_poly.pdbx_strand_id
1 'polypeptide(L)'
;MIVDVNCDDDTTQIARVVQESEHNYAVNFLERVHSSVFNFSQNVESVSKESVSGFYDVENLEKTGLYVHTQRGYEIIDDSEDEDFTCSGSETDESEDDVSLVDEDET
;
A
#
# COMPACT_ATOMS: atom_id res chain seq x y z
N MET A 1 3.02 -16.96 8.95
CA MET A 1 1.98 -15.92 8.83
C MET A 1 2.65 -14.59 8.58
N ILE A 2 2.17 -13.84 7.59
CA ILE A 2 2.64 -12.49 7.28
C ILE A 2 1.58 -11.49 7.74
N VAL A 3 2.00 -10.36 8.25
CA VAL A 3 1.11 -9.31 8.78
C VAL A 3 1.58 -7.93 8.34
N ASP A 4 0.64 -7.01 8.20
CA ASP A 4 0.90 -5.58 8.09
C ASP A 4 0.82 -4.95 9.47
N VAL A 5 1.90 -4.27 9.87
CA VAL A 5 2.01 -3.60 11.17
C VAL A 5 2.06 -2.10 10.94
N ASN A 6 1.18 -1.37 11.62
CA ASN A 6 1.24 0.08 11.70
C ASN A 6 2.31 0.47 12.71
N CYS A 7 3.34 1.16 12.22
CA CYS A 7 4.39 1.75 13.03
C CYS A 7 3.96 3.12 13.57
N ASP A 8 4.63 3.59 14.61
CA ASP A 8 4.35 4.90 15.24
C ASP A 8 4.58 6.09 14.30
N ASP A 9 5.33 5.91 13.20
CA ASP A 9 5.59 6.92 12.18
C ASP A 9 4.46 7.04 11.12
N ASP A 10 3.26 6.55 11.41
CA ASP A 10 2.11 6.48 10.48
C ASP A 10 2.40 5.68 9.19
N THR A 11 3.44 4.86 9.20
CA THR A 11 3.80 3.97 8.09
C THR A 11 3.35 2.54 8.37
N THR A 12 3.01 1.81 7.31
CA THR A 12 2.68 0.39 7.38
C THR A 12 3.87 -0.42 6.90
N GLN A 13 4.33 -1.37 7.70
CA GLN A 13 5.42 -2.27 7.34
C GLN A 13 4.98 -3.73 7.41
N ILE A 14 5.44 -4.51 6.43
CA ILE A 14 5.20 -5.95 6.39
C ILE A 14 6.17 -6.63 7.36
N ALA A 15 5.64 -7.56 8.15
CA ALA A 15 6.43 -8.39 9.04
C ALA A 15 5.99 -9.86 9.00
N ARG A 16 6.93 -10.78 9.25
CA ARG A 16 6.63 -12.20 9.41
C ARG A 16 6.50 -12.53 10.89
N VAL A 17 5.39 -13.13 11.28
CA VAL A 17 5.21 -13.67 12.63
C VAL A 17 6.09 -14.90 12.81
N VAL A 18 6.98 -14.82 13.80
CA VAL A 18 7.87 -15.91 14.22
C VAL A 18 7.29 -16.63 15.44
N GLN A 19 6.67 -15.87 16.35
CA GLN A 19 6.02 -16.42 17.53
C GLN A 19 4.82 -15.58 17.92
N GLU A 20 3.75 -16.25 18.35
CA GLU A 20 2.56 -15.62 18.89
C GLU A 20 2.54 -15.70 20.42
N SER A 21 2.23 -14.57 21.06
CA SER A 21 1.95 -14.47 22.49
C SER A 21 0.49 -14.08 22.72
N GLU A 22 0.06 -13.95 23.98
CA GLU A 22 -1.33 -13.62 24.33
C GLU A 22 -1.78 -12.27 23.73
N HIS A 23 -0.98 -11.23 23.93
CA HIS A 23 -1.29 -9.85 23.51
C HIS A 23 -0.34 -9.26 22.47
N ASN A 24 0.74 -9.98 22.13
CA ASN A 24 1.79 -9.50 21.24
C ASN A 24 2.16 -10.56 20.21
N TYR A 25 2.71 -10.12 19.08
CA TYR A 25 3.39 -10.96 18.11
C TYR A 25 4.89 -10.64 18.13
N ALA A 26 5.71 -11.68 18.16
CA ALA A 26 7.13 -11.57 17.86
C ALA A 26 7.29 -11.73 16.34
N VAL A 27 7.73 -10.67 15.69
CA VAL A 27 7.77 -10.54 14.23
C VAL A 27 9.17 -10.16 13.74
N ASN A 28 9.47 -10.53 12.50
CA ASN A 28 10.64 -10.03 11.79
C ASN A 28 10.16 -9.09 10.70
N PHE A 29 10.59 -7.83 10.73
CA PHE A 29 10.24 -6.87 9.70
C PHE A 29 10.91 -7.18 8.37
N LEU A 30 10.23 -6.83 7.28
CA LEU A 30 10.76 -6.90 5.94
C LEU A 30 11.62 -5.66 5.69
N GLU A 31 12.93 -5.86 5.53
CA GLU A 31 13.89 -4.78 5.33
C GLU A 31 14.46 -4.80 3.91
N ARG A 32 14.75 -3.61 3.37
CA ARG A 32 15.42 -3.47 2.08
C ARG A 32 16.92 -3.76 2.24
N VAL A 33 17.39 -4.86 1.66
CA VAL A 33 18.80 -5.25 1.69
C VAL A 33 19.58 -4.62 0.53
N HIS A 34 18.97 -4.54 -0.65
CA HIS A 34 19.56 -3.93 -1.86
C HIS A 34 18.50 -3.16 -2.65
N SER A 35 18.92 -2.42 -3.69
CA SER A 35 18.07 -1.51 -4.46
C SER A 35 16.64 -2.00 -4.70
N SER A 36 16.42 -3.25 -5.10
CA SER A 36 15.07 -3.78 -5.33
C SER A 36 14.76 -5.03 -4.49
N VAL A 37 15.69 -5.42 -3.61
CA VAL A 37 15.64 -6.70 -2.91
C VAL A 37 15.41 -6.48 -1.43
N PHE A 38 14.38 -7.14 -0.92
CA PHE A 38 13.93 -7.13 0.45
C PHE A 38 14.14 -8.51 1.08
N ASN A 39 14.43 -8.55 2.37
CA ASN A 39 14.47 -9.78 3.15
C ASN A 39 13.96 -9.53 4.56
N PHE A 40 13.43 -10.58 5.17
CA PHE A 40 13.08 -10.52 6.59
C PHE A 40 14.35 -10.37 7.42
N SER A 41 14.31 -9.38 8.32
CA SER A 41 15.37 -9.16 9.29
C SER A 41 15.61 -10.41 10.13
N GLN A 42 16.83 -10.54 10.65
CA GLN A 42 17.14 -11.53 11.69
C GLN A 42 16.72 -11.03 13.07
N ASN A 43 16.42 -9.73 13.19
CA ASN A 43 15.97 -9.12 14.41
C ASN A 43 14.49 -9.43 14.62
N VAL A 44 14.19 -9.99 15.79
CA VAL A 44 12.83 -10.25 16.25
C VAL A 44 12.39 -9.07 17.09
N GLU A 45 11.30 -8.44 16.69
CA GLU A 45 10.66 -7.35 17.42
C GLU A 45 9.29 -7.77 17.92
N SER A 46 8.87 -7.21 19.07
CA SER A 46 7.56 -7.48 19.65
C SER A 46 6.62 -6.35 19.28
N VAL A 47 5.54 -6.69 18.59
CA VAL A 47 4.48 -5.75 18.20
C VAL A 47 3.17 -6.13 18.87
N SER A 48 2.39 -5.14 19.26
CA SER A 48 1.07 -5.37 19.85
C SER A 48 0.11 -5.90 18.77
N LYS A 49 -0.79 -6.82 19.13
CA LYS A 49 -1.80 -7.33 18.18
C LYS A 49 -2.73 -6.23 17.66
N GLU A 50 -2.93 -5.18 18.45
CA GLU A 50 -3.72 -4.00 18.08
C GLU A 50 -3.06 -3.14 16.98
N SER A 51 -1.74 -3.22 16.83
CA SER A 51 -1.00 -2.50 15.79
C SER A 51 -1.06 -3.21 14.42
N VAL A 52 -1.63 -4.41 14.37
CA VAL A 52 -1.74 -5.16 13.12
C VAL A 52 -2.94 -4.67 12.33
N SER A 53 -2.70 -4.11 11.14
CA SER A 53 -3.74 -3.60 10.24
C SER A 53 -4.17 -4.61 9.17
N GLY A 54 -3.33 -5.61 8.88
CA GLY A 54 -3.60 -6.59 7.83
C GLY A 54 -2.99 -7.96 8.16
N PHE A 55 -3.67 -9.02 7.71
CA PHE A 55 -3.22 -10.40 7.87
C PHE A 55 -3.21 -11.09 6.52
N TYR A 56 -2.07 -11.71 6.22
CA TYR A 56 -1.95 -12.64 5.12
C TYR A 56 -1.74 -14.02 5.72
N ASP A 57 -2.74 -14.89 5.57
CA ASP A 57 -2.72 -16.31 5.99
C ASP A 57 -1.79 -17.15 5.10
N VAL A 58 -0.58 -16.65 4.87
CA VAL A 58 0.48 -17.26 4.09
C VAL A 58 1.77 -17.28 4.88
N GLU A 59 2.65 -18.22 4.54
CA GLU A 59 3.98 -18.32 5.14
C GLU A 59 5.04 -17.58 4.33
N ASN A 60 4.86 -17.53 3.01
CA ASN A 60 5.78 -16.91 2.09
C ASN A 60 5.16 -15.65 1.51
N LEU A 61 5.99 -14.62 1.39
CA LEU A 61 5.59 -13.34 0.82
C LEU A 61 5.19 -13.46 -0.66
N GLU A 62 5.76 -14.42 -1.39
CA GLU A 62 5.39 -14.70 -2.79
C GLU A 62 3.92 -15.09 -2.99
N LYS A 63 3.28 -15.60 -1.93
CA LYS A 63 1.87 -16.02 -1.97
C LYS A 63 0.90 -14.86 -1.72
N THR A 64 1.38 -13.71 -1.25
CA THR A 64 0.53 -12.52 -1.12
C THR A 64 0.24 -11.88 -2.47
N GLY A 65 1.03 -12.20 -3.51
CA GLY A 65 0.95 -11.55 -4.82
C GLY A 65 1.56 -10.15 -4.86
N LEU A 66 2.09 -9.65 -3.73
CA LEU A 66 2.73 -8.33 -3.64
C LEU A 66 4.24 -8.38 -3.91
N TYR A 67 4.86 -9.55 -3.68
CA TYR A 67 6.29 -9.75 -3.90
C TYR A 67 6.52 -11.06 -4.65
N VAL A 68 7.68 -11.17 -5.29
CA VAL A 68 8.17 -12.40 -5.90
C VAL A 68 9.46 -12.84 -5.22
N HIS A 69 9.60 -14.14 -4.95
CA HIS A 69 10.83 -14.70 -4.40
C HIS A 69 11.84 -14.96 -5.53
N THR A 70 13.01 -14.31 -5.46
CA THR A 70 14.13 -14.48 -6.39
C THR A 70 15.33 -15.12 -5.68
N GLN A 71 16.38 -15.45 -6.43
CA GLN A 71 17.59 -16.06 -5.85
C GLN A 71 18.30 -15.15 -4.84
N ARG A 72 18.00 -13.84 -4.86
CA ARG A 72 18.64 -12.82 -4.01
C ARG A 72 17.79 -12.43 -2.79
N GLY A 73 16.49 -12.71 -2.81
CA GLY A 73 15.53 -12.32 -1.78
C GLY A 73 14.15 -12.08 -2.38
N TYR A 74 13.36 -11.21 -1.76
CA TYR A 74 12.05 -10.81 -2.26
C TYR A 74 12.13 -9.52 -3.06
N GLU A 75 11.47 -9.45 -4.20
CA GLU A 75 11.36 -8.24 -5.02
C GLU A 75 9.89 -7.83 -5.09
N ILE A 76 9.59 -6.54 -5.02
CA ILE A 76 8.21 -6.03 -5.11
C ILE A 76 7.69 -6.32 -6.52
N ILE A 77 6.48 -6.85 -6.60
CA ILE A 77 5.75 -6.93 -7.86
C ILE A 77 5.20 -5.53 -8.10
N ASP A 78 5.87 -4.78 -8.95
CA ASP A 78 5.45 -3.44 -9.34
C ASP A 78 4.28 -3.54 -10.31
N ASP A 79 3.06 -3.50 -9.77
CA ASP A 79 1.82 -3.31 -10.53
C ASP A 79 1.52 -1.82 -10.77
N SER A 80 2.32 -0.91 -10.17
CA SER A 80 2.06 0.54 -10.21
C SER A 80 2.40 1.24 -11.54
N GLU A 81 2.82 0.50 -12.58
CA GLU A 81 2.94 1.01 -13.96
C GLU A 81 1.57 1.29 -14.64
N ASP A 82 0.47 1.38 -13.89
CA ASP A 82 -0.85 1.83 -14.36
C ASP A 82 -1.40 3.04 -13.58
N GLU A 83 -0.57 3.75 -12.79
CA GLU A 83 -0.97 5.02 -12.13
C GLU A 83 -0.51 6.30 -12.86
N ASP A 84 0.02 6.19 -14.09
CA ASP A 84 0.24 7.34 -14.98
C ASP A 84 -1.02 7.77 -15.76
N PHE A 85 -2.24 7.50 -15.26
CA PHE A 85 -3.41 8.26 -15.73
C PHE A 85 -3.45 9.63 -15.05
N THR A 86 -2.55 10.51 -15.48
CA THR A 86 -2.83 11.94 -15.39
C THR A 86 -3.98 12.23 -16.36
N CYS A 87 -5.16 12.63 -15.87
CA CYS A 87 -6.15 13.33 -16.69
C CYS A 87 -5.54 14.68 -17.10
N SER A 88 -4.58 14.67 -18.02
CA SER A 88 -4.01 15.85 -18.64
C SER A 88 -4.91 16.26 -19.80
N GLY A 89 -5.72 17.28 -19.58
CA GLY A 89 -6.61 17.90 -20.56
C GLY A 89 -8.07 17.50 -20.35
N SER A 90 -8.90 18.31 -19.69
CA SER A 90 -9.24 19.63 -20.21
C SER A 90 -9.58 20.59 -19.09
N GLU A 91 -8.60 21.40 -18.68
CA GLU A 91 -8.85 22.81 -18.40
C GLU A 91 -9.48 23.50 -19.63
N THR A 92 -10.81 23.45 -19.73
CA THR A 92 -11.56 24.48 -20.46
C THR A 92 -12.24 25.36 -19.43
N ASP A 93 -11.45 26.25 -18.85
CA ASP A 93 -11.94 27.58 -18.51
C ASP A 93 -12.46 28.27 -19.79
N GLU A 94 -13.35 29.24 -19.59
CA GLU A 94 -13.87 30.18 -20.59
C GLU A 94 -15.05 29.70 -21.45
N SER A 95 -16.28 29.78 -20.93
CA SER A 95 -17.30 30.66 -21.53
C SER A 95 -18.50 30.80 -20.61
N GLU A 96 -18.60 31.99 -20.04
CA GLU A 96 -19.74 32.56 -19.35
C GLU A 96 -20.87 32.78 -20.38
N ASP A 97 -21.63 31.73 -20.71
CA ASP A 97 -22.84 31.90 -21.50
C ASP A 97 -23.97 32.40 -20.59
N ASP A 98 -24.03 33.73 -20.50
CA ASP A 98 -25.14 34.53 -20.01
C ASP A 98 -26.42 34.14 -20.77
N VAL A 99 -27.18 33.16 -20.22
CA VAL A 99 -28.52 32.84 -20.69
C VAL A 99 -29.46 34.00 -20.36
N SER A 100 -29.44 35.00 -21.23
CA SER A 100 -30.39 36.09 -21.27
C SER A 100 -31.77 35.52 -21.58
N LEU A 101 -32.57 35.34 -20.53
CA LEU A 101 -34.01 35.12 -20.63
C LEU A 101 -34.64 36.40 -21.20
N VAL A 102 -34.69 36.48 -22.54
CA VAL A 102 -35.50 37.49 -23.22
C VAL A 102 -36.96 37.05 -23.11
N ASP A 103 -37.74 37.92 -22.50
CA ASP A 103 -39.18 37.84 -22.33
C ASP A 103 -39.85 37.89 -23.72
N GLU A 104 -40.60 36.85 -24.10
CA GLU A 104 -41.55 36.95 -25.22
C GLU A 104 -42.94 37.22 -24.66
N ASP A 105 -43.26 38.51 -24.58
CA ASP A 105 -44.62 39.03 -24.40
C ASP A 105 -45.41 38.98 -25.73
N GLU A 106 -46.73 38.81 -25.60
CA GLU A 106 -47.80 38.99 -26.58
C GLU A 106 -47.96 38.03 -27.79
N THR A 107 -48.93 37.11 -27.70
CA THR A 107 -50.16 37.12 -28.54
C THR A 107 -51.30 36.29 -27.96
#